data_AF-A0AAD4IH89-F1
#
_entry.id   AF-A0AAD4IH89-F1
#
_cell.length_a   1.000
_cell.length_b   1.000
_cell.length_c   1.000
_cell.angle_alpha   90.00
_cell.angle_beta   90.00
_cell.angle_gamma   90.00
#
_symmetry.space_group_name_H-M   'P 1'
#
loop_
_entity.id
_entity.type
_entity.pdbx_description
1 polymer ?
#
loop_
_entity_poly.entity_id
_entity_poly.type
_entity_poly.pdbx_seq_one_letter_code
_entity_poly.pdbx_strand_id
1 'polypeptide(L)'
;MSGFPSLQPAFTVRVDIDAPLEVGGQHGAQLVIVPMVSGTVKSEEGFEPKLDGELHGVGYDYIHNDADGGNMRLDVRSQVKNHDGTILAMYYKGTVKLTQGVGKVLSGASDAKTTDYGDSFVNFTFETGNEKYKELQNGTYVAAGHFITGEGKPGVVVEYKVSKVVYKADQGKM
;
A
#
# COMPACT_ATOMS: atom_id res chain seq x y z
N MET A 1 -11.69 -26.91 -14.69
CA MET A 1 -11.29 -25.85 -13.74
C MET A 1 -10.75 -24.66 -14.54
N SER A 2 -11.12 -23.44 -14.18
CA SER A 2 -10.88 -22.21 -14.98
C SER A 2 -9.43 -21.71 -15.04
N GLY A 3 -8.50 -22.32 -14.29
CA GLY A 3 -7.06 -22.02 -14.39
C GLY A 3 -6.62 -20.70 -13.73
N PHE A 4 -7.54 -19.91 -13.18
CA PHE A 4 -7.23 -18.65 -12.51
C PHE A 4 -6.49 -18.87 -11.17
N PRO A 5 -5.58 -17.94 -10.80
CA PRO A 5 -4.97 -17.95 -9.47
C PRO A 5 -5.99 -17.64 -8.38
N SER A 6 -5.58 -17.85 -7.13
CA SER A 6 -6.32 -17.51 -5.91
C SER A 6 -5.50 -16.54 -5.07
N LEU A 7 -6.12 -15.94 -4.06
CA LEU A 7 -5.49 -14.98 -3.15
C LEU A 7 -5.49 -15.54 -1.73
N GLN A 8 -4.31 -15.53 -1.10
CA GLN A 8 -4.15 -15.81 0.33
C GLN A 8 -3.93 -14.46 1.05
N PRO A 9 -4.74 -14.11 2.06
CA PRO A 9 -4.46 -12.94 2.90
C PRO A 9 -3.05 -13.02 3.48
N ALA A 10 -2.30 -11.92 3.35
CA ALA A 10 -0.89 -11.88 3.73
C ALA A 10 -0.60 -10.81 4.78
N PHE A 11 -1.00 -9.57 4.51
CA PHE A 11 -0.71 -8.45 5.40
C PHE A 11 -1.85 -7.42 5.43
N THR A 12 -2.00 -6.75 6.56
CA THR A 12 -2.59 -5.41 6.62
C THR A 12 -1.46 -4.39 6.71
N VAL A 13 -1.46 -3.45 5.77
CA VAL A 13 -0.53 -2.31 5.74
C VAL A 13 -1.32 -1.05 6.03
N ARG A 14 -0.87 -0.26 7.00
CA ARG A 14 -1.44 1.06 7.30
C ARG A 14 -0.33 2.10 7.23
N VAL A 15 -0.61 3.24 6.61
CA VAL A 15 0.36 4.32 6.41
C VAL A 15 -0.31 5.64 6.73
N ASP A 16 0.25 6.37 7.70
CA ASP A 16 -0.08 7.77 7.92
C ASP A 16 0.69 8.62 6.88
N ILE A 17 -0.04 9.41 6.10
CA ILE A 17 0.55 10.27 5.07
C ILE A 17 0.41 11.75 5.43
N ASP A 18 1.37 12.54 4.97
CA ASP A 18 1.33 14.00 5.11
C ASP A 18 0.73 14.67 3.86
N ALA A 19 0.61 15.99 3.91
CA ALA A 19 0.18 16.81 2.79
C ALA A 19 1.07 16.60 1.55
N PRO A 20 0.49 16.61 0.35
CA PRO A 20 1.23 16.45 -0.89
C PRO A 20 2.23 17.59 -1.13
N LEU A 21 3.40 17.23 -1.66
CA LEU A 21 4.39 18.14 -2.21
C LEU A 21 4.17 18.26 -3.72
N GLU A 22 3.66 19.41 -4.15
CA GLU A 22 3.40 19.69 -5.57
C GLU A 22 4.72 19.87 -6.33
N VAL A 23 5.00 18.97 -7.28
CA VAL A 23 6.18 19.10 -8.15
C VAL A 23 5.83 19.81 -9.46
N GLY A 24 4.63 19.57 -10.00
CA GLY A 24 4.27 20.07 -11.33
C GLY A 24 4.53 19.04 -12.44
N GLY A 25 4.11 19.39 -13.65
CA GLY A 25 4.51 18.71 -14.87
C GLY A 25 5.07 19.74 -15.86
N GLN A 26 6.30 19.53 -16.35
CA GLN A 26 6.88 20.37 -17.40
C GLN A 26 6.84 19.65 -18.76
N HIS A 27 7.17 18.35 -18.78
CA HIS A 27 6.93 17.43 -19.88
C HIS A 27 6.33 16.13 -19.34
N GLY A 28 5.02 15.93 -19.50
CA GLY A 28 4.31 14.73 -19.05
C GLY A 28 3.24 15.00 -17.99
N ALA A 29 2.85 13.94 -17.29
CA ALA A 29 1.83 13.98 -16.24
C ALA A 29 2.25 14.87 -15.05
N GLN A 30 1.25 15.44 -14.36
CA GLN A 30 1.46 16.14 -13.10
C GLN A 30 2.03 15.17 -12.06
N LEU A 31 3.20 15.51 -11.50
CA LEU A 31 3.82 14.79 -10.40
C LEU A 31 3.50 15.48 -9.07
N VAL A 32 3.10 14.66 -8.11
CA VAL A 32 2.95 15.02 -6.70
C VAL A 32 3.69 13.98 -5.87
N ILE A 33 4.38 14.42 -4.83
CA ILE A 33 5.08 13.51 -3.91
C ILE A 33 4.38 13.53 -2.56
N VAL A 34 3.96 12.36 -2.06
CA VAL A 34 3.29 12.23 -0.76
C VAL A 34 4.25 11.61 0.25
N PRO A 35 4.64 12.33 1.33
CA PRO A 35 5.45 11.78 2.41
C PRO A 35 4.69 10.73 3.23
N MET A 36 5.35 9.63 3.57
CA MET A 36 4.86 8.62 4.50
C MET A 36 5.47 8.89 5.88
N VAL A 37 4.64 9.27 6.85
CA VAL A 37 5.07 9.73 8.18
C VAL A 37 5.35 8.57 9.12
N SER A 38 4.41 7.63 9.15
CA SER A 38 4.48 6.41 9.96
C SER A 38 3.63 5.33 9.32
N GLY A 39 3.78 4.10 9.78
CA GLY A 39 2.97 3.01 9.28
C GLY A 39 3.35 1.67 9.87
N THR A 40 2.48 0.70 9.67
CA THR A 40 2.62 -0.66 10.17
C THR A 40 2.39 -1.67 9.05
N VAL A 41 3.12 -2.77 9.10
CA VAL A 41 2.90 -3.97 8.29
C VAL A 41 2.73 -5.14 9.23
N LYS A 42 1.52 -5.70 9.25
CA LYS A 42 1.18 -6.83 10.12
C LYS A 42 0.70 -8.00 9.29
N SER A 43 1.28 -9.18 9.53
CA SER A 43 0.81 -10.40 8.90
C SER A 43 -0.61 -10.75 9.32
N GLU A 44 -1.40 -11.19 8.35
CA GLU A 44 -2.69 -11.82 8.60
C GLU A 44 -2.51 -13.18 9.26
N GLU A 45 -3.56 -13.65 9.94
CA GLU A 45 -3.55 -14.97 10.57
C GLU A 45 -3.25 -16.08 9.54
N GLY A 46 -2.32 -16.97 9.88
CA GLY A 46 -1.92 -18.09 9.02
C GLY A 46 -0.96 -17.75 7.88
N PHE A 47 -0.50 -16.50 7.75
CA PHE A 47 0.54 -16.14 6.77
C PHE A 47 1.95 -16.27 7.37
N GLU A 48 2.87 -16.87 6.61
CA GLU A 48 4.29 -17.00 6.96
C GLU A 48 5.19 -16.63 5.75
N PRO A 49 6.40 -16.09 6.00
CA PRO A 49 6.93 -15.70 7.31
C PRO A 49 6.22 -14.48 7.91
N LYS A 50 5.98 -14.49 9.21
CA LYS A 50 5.31 -13.40 9.93
C LYS A 50 6.13 -12.10 9.96
N LEU A 51 5.44 -11.00 9.66
CA LEU A 51 5.90 -9.64 9.89
C LEU A 51 5.04 -8.98 10.96
N ASP A 52 5.71 -8.31 11.89
CA ASP A 52 5.15 -7.30 12.77
C ASP A 52 6.15 -6.14 12.73
N GLY A 53 5.96 -5.28 11.73
CA GLY A 53 6.93 -4.27 11.36
C GLY A 53 6.32 -2.88 11.30
N GLU A 54 7.19 -1.90 11.41
CA GLU A 54 6.86 -0.48 11.34
C GLU A 54 7.66 0.17 10.20
N LEU A 55 7.07 1.16 9.53
CA LEU A 55 7.83 1.99 8.58
C LEU A 55 9.02 2.60 9.30
N HIS A 56 10.18 2.57 8.65
CA HIS A 56 11.43 2.97 9.28
C HIS A 56 12.18 4.00 8.46
N GLY A 57 12.48 5.17 9.01
CA GLY A 57 13.09 6.25 8.23
C GLY A 57 12.04 6.94 7.35
N VAL A 58 12.42 7.32 6.13
CA VAL A 58 11.57 8.13 5.24
C VAL A 58 11.13 7.30 4.03
N GLY A 59 9.84 7.38 3.70
CA GLY A 59 9.27 6.82 2.49
C GLY A 59 8.39 7.84 1.77
N TYR A 60 8.21 7.65 0.46
CA TYR A 60 7.44 8.56 -0.39
C TYR A 60 6.64 7.79 -1.43
N ASP A 61 5.48 8.34 -1.79
CA ASP A 61 4.73 7.99 -3.00
C ASP A 61 4.95 9.05 -4.09
N TYR A 62 5.42 8.63 -5.26
CA TYR A 62 5.61 9.48 -6.43
C TYR A 62 4.42 9.32 -7.37
N ILE A 63 3.39 10.14 -7.14
CA ILE A 63 2.10 10.01 -7.79
C ILE A 63 2.09 10.78 -9.10
N HIS A 64 1.83 10.07 -10.20
CA HIS A 64 1.57 10.68 -11.50
C HIS A 64 0.08 10.63 -11.80
N ASN A 65 -0.56 11.78 -11.95
CA ASN A 65 -1.98 11.84 -12.32
C ASN A 65 -2.16 11.61 -13.83
N ASP A 66 -3.16 10.82 -14.20
CA ASP A 66 -3.56 10.71 -15.61
C ASP A 66 -3.97 12.10 -16.14
N ALA A 67 -3.74 12.34 -17.44
CA ALA A 67 -4.02 13.63 -18.07
C ALA A 67 -5.50 14.03 -18.04
N ASP A 68 -6.41 13.06 -17.96
CA ASP A 68 -7.85 13.27 -17.82
C ASP A 68 -8.30 13.45 -16.35
N GLY A 69 -7.38 13.31 -15.39
CA GLY A 69 -7.65 13.36 -13.95
C GLY A 69 -8.44 12.16 -13.41
N GLY A 70 -8.64 11.11 -14.20
CA GLY A 70 -9.46 9.96 -13.81
C GLY A 70 -8.78 9.03 -12.82
N ASN A 71 -7.46 8.93 -12.86
CA ASN A 71 -6.69 8.06 -11.96
C ASN A 71 -5.37 8.69 -11.52
N MET A 72 -4.93 8.27 -10.33
CA MET A 72 -3.58 8.44 -9.81
C MET A 72 -2.77 7.18 -10.08
N ARG A 73 -1.50 7.33 -10.47
CA ARG A 73 -0.54 6.24 -10.67
C ARG A 73 0.50 6.30 -9.56
N LEU A 74 0.46 5.32 -8.65
CA LEU A 74 1.31 5.28 -7.46
C LEU A 74 2.68 4.66 -7.78
N ASP A 75 3.73 5.16 -7.15
CA ASP A 75 5.08 4.57 -7.12
C ASP A 75 5.70 4.81 -5.75
N VAL A 76 5.49 3.86 -4.86
CA VAL A 76 5.94 3.96 -3.48
C VAL A 76 7.29 3.33 -3.27
N ARG A 77 8.16 4.10 -2.62
CA ARG A 77 9.48 3.68 -2.15
C ARG A 77 9.55 3.86 -0.64
N SER A 78 9.62 2.74 0.07
CA SER A 78 9.62 2.70 1.53
C SER A 78 10.40 1.51 2.08
N GLN A 79 10.52 1.46 3.40
CA GLN A 79 11.18 0.38 4.10
C GLN A 79 10.53 0.16 5.45
N VAL A 80 10.55 -1.10 5.88
CA VAL A 80 9.92 -1.58 7.10
C VAL A 80 10.99 -2.20 7.98
N LYS A 81 10.98 -1.86 9.26
CA LYS A 81 11.76 -2.56 10.29
C LYS A 81 10.85 -3.52 11.02
N ASN A 82 11.14 -4.81 10.89
CA ASN A 82 10.43 -5.86 11.61
C ASN A 82 10.82 -5.87 13.10
N HIS A 83 9.99 -6.46 13.96
CA HIS A 83 10.23 -6.58 15.41
C HIS A 83 11.58 -7.22 15.78
N ASP A 84 12.15 -8.08 14.93
CA ASP A 84 13.47 -8.70 15.13
C ASP A 84 14.64 -7.85 14.62
N GLY A 85 14.36 -6.62 14.20
CA GLY A 85 15.36 -5.66 13.70
C GLY A 85 15.68 -5.80 12.21
N THR A 86 15.15 -6.82 11.53
CA THR A 86 15.35 -6.99 10.08
C THR A 86 14.74 -5.80 9.31
N ILE A 87 15.49 -5.26 8.36
CA ILE A 87 14.99 -4.26 7.42
C ILE A 87 14.55 -4.97 6.13
N LEU A 88 13.35 -4.61 5.67
CA LEU A 88 12.82 -5.00 4.38
C LEU A 88 12.54 -3.72 3.59
N ALA A 89 13.08 -3.60 2.38
CA ALA A 89 12.57 -2.60 1.45
C ALA A 89 11.18 -3.05 1.00
N MET A 90 10.22 -2.13 1.00
CA MET A 90 8.83 -2.38 0.62
C MET A 90 8.44 -1.37 -0.45
N TYR A 91 8.15 -1.88 -1.65
CA TYR A 91 7.72 -1.06 -2.77
C TYR A 91 6.35 -1.50 -3.23
N TYR A 92 5.53 -0.54 -3.65
CA TYR A 92 4.31 -0.86 -4.35
C TYR A 92 3.98 0.14 -5.44
N LYS A 93 3.34 -0.37 -6.49
CA LYS A 93 2.82 0.44 -7.59
C LYS A 93 1.37 0.08 -7.84
N GLY A 94 0.61 1.02 -8.36
CA GLY A 94 -0.75 0.73 -8.77
C GLY A 94 -1.54 1.96 -9.13
N THR A 95 -2.85 1.82 -9.03
CA THR A 95 -3.78 2.83 -9.52
C THR A 95 -4.83 3.11 -8.48
N VAL A 96 -5.18 4.39 -8.35
CA VAL A 96 -6.34 4.82 -7.58
C VAL A 96 -7.25 5.60 -8.51
N LYS A 97 -8.51 5.20 -8.60
CA LYS A 97 -9.53 5.99 -9.27
C LYS A 97 -9.81 7.25 -8.47
N LEU A 98 -9.69 8.42 -9.08
CA LEU A 98 -9.91 9.70 -8.41
C LEU A 98 -11.41 10.00 -8.35
N THR A 99 -12.11 9.38 -7.39
CA THR A 99 -13.52 9.65 -7.12
C THR A 99 -13.69 10.95 -6.32
N GLN A 100 -14.91 11.48 -6.25
CA GLN A 100 -15.20 12.64 -5.41
C GLN A 100 -14.84 12.39 -3.93
N GLY A 101 -15.04 11.16 -3.44
CA GLY A 101 -14.68 10.78 -2.07
C GLY A 101 -13.17 10.83 -1.84
N VAL A 102 -12.39 10.21 -2.74
CA VAL A 102 -10.93 10.25 -2.70
C VAL A 102 -10.40 11.68 -2.77
N GLY A 103 -10.93 12.49 -3.71
CA GLY A 103 -10.53 13.90 -3.84
C GLY A 103 -10.78 14.72 -2.57
N LYS A 104 -11.92 14.51 -1.90
CA LYS A 104 -12.22 15.19 -0.62
C LYS A 104 -11.24 14.79 0.49
N VAL A 105 -10.90 13.50 0.58
CA VAL A 105 -9.95 13.01 1.57
C VAL A 105 -8.57 13.64 1.36
N LEU A 106 -8.06 13.60 0.12
CA LEU A 106 -6.75 14.13 -0.21
C LEU A 106 -6.64 15.66 -0.09
N SER A 107 -7.74 16.38 -0.33
CA SER A 107 -7.78 17.84 -0.14
C SER A 107 -7.98 18.26 1.33
N GLY A 108 -8.17 17.31 2.25
CA GLY A 108 -8.48 17.60 3.65
C GLY A 108 -9.83 18.28 3.86
N ALA A 109 -10.82 18.01 2.99
CA ALA A 109 -12.15 18.60 3.12
C ALA A 109 -12.79 18.26 4.48
N SER A 110 -13.44 19.23 5.11
CA SER A 110 -14.03 19.05 6.45
C SER A 110 -15.14 18.00 6.51
N ASP A 111 -15.76 17.69 5.36
CA ASP A 111 -16.79 16.67 5.20
C ASP A 111 -16.25 15.35 4.61
N ALA A 112 -14.92 15.21 4.50
CA ALA A 112 -14.29 13.99 4.01
C ALA A 112 -14.58 12.81 4.95
N LYS A 113 -14.85 11.65 4.35
CA LYS A 113 -15.13 10.40 5.05
C LYS A 113 -14.17 9.33 4.57
N THR A 114 -13.93 8.32 5.42
CA THR A 114 -13.30 7.07 5.02
C THR A 114 -13.96 6.54 3.75
N THR A 115 -13.13 6.20 2.75
CA THR A 115 -13.59 5.65 1.49
C THR A 115 -13.79 4.14 1.62
N ASP A 116 -14.66 3.57 0.79
CA ASP A 116 -14.76 2.12 0.66
C ASP A 116 -13.54 1.56 -0.11
N TYR A 117 -13.36 0.25 -0.03
CA TYR A 117 -12.46 -0.48 -0.92
C TYR A 117 -13.04 -0.56 -2.34
N GLY A 118 -12.16 -0.75 -3.33
CA GLY A 118 -12.56 -1.02 -4.72
C GLY A 118 -12.12 0.04 -5.74
N ASP A 119 -11.61 1.18 -5.27
CA ASP A 119 -11.07 2.23 -6.13
C ASP A 119 -9.53 2.23 -6.20
N SER A 120 -8.85 1.51 -5.31
CA SER A 120 -7.38 1.43 -5.23
C SER A 120 -6.91 -0.01 -5.31
N PHE A 121 -6.03 -0.30 -6.28
CA PHE A 121 -5.38 -1.60 -6.43
C PHE A 121 -3.90 -1.44 -6.72
N VAL A 122 -3.07 -2.18 -5.99
CA VAL A 122 -1.61 -2.10 -6.07
C VAL A 122 -0.97 -3.49 -6.09
N ASN A 123 0.26 -3.56 -6.58
CA ASN A 123 1.15 -4.71 -6.40
C ASN A 123 2.25 -4.36 -5.40
N PHE A 124 2.55 -5.28 -4.48
CA PHE A 124 3.63 -5.11 -3.50
C PHE A 124 4.82 -5.99 -3.88
N THR A 125 6.02 -5.50 -3.55
CA THR A 125 7.28 -6.24 -3.62
C THR A 125 8.10 -5.96 -2.37
N PHE A 126 8.86 -6.96 -1.94
CA PHE A 126 9.72 -6.89 -0.77
C PHE A 126 11.14 -7.28 -1.15
N GLU A 127 12.14 -6.62 -0.57
CA GLU A 127 13.56 -6.99 -0.72
C GLU A 127 14.22 -7.04 0.65
N THR A 128 15.06 -8.05 0.89
CA THR A 128 15.82 -8.20 2.14
C THR A 128 17.01 -9.15 1.97
N GLY A 129 18.08 -8.88 2.71
CA GLY A 129 19.23 -9.78 2.78
C GLY A 129 19.08 -10.91 3.81
N ASN A 130 17.98 -10.94 4.59
CA ASN A 130 17.79 -11.92 5.64
C ASN A 130 17.11 -13.19 5.10
N GLU A 131 17.82 -14.32 5.16
CA GLU A 131 17.37 -15.63 4.66
C GLU A 131 16.04 -16.10 5.28
N LYS A 132 15.73 -15.71 6.52
CA LYS A 132 14.46 -16.03 7.21
C LYS A 132 13.24 -15.48 6.44
N TYR A 133 13.42 -14.38 5.73
CA TYR A 133 12.36 -13.65 5.03
C TYR A 133 12.46 -13.74 3.51
N LYS A 134 13.37 -14.58 2.99
CA LYS A 134 13.64 -14.68 1.54
C LYS A 134 12.39 -14.98 0.71
N GLU A 135 11.47 -15.79 1.24
CA GLU A 135 10.25 -16.19 0.53
C GLU A 135 9.30 -15.02 0.27
N LEU A 136 9.43 -13.91 1.01
CA LEU A 136 8.68 -12.69 0.74
C LEU A 136 9.11 -12.03 -0.57
N GLN A 137 10.38 -12.18 -0.97
CA GLN A 137 10.90 -11.58 -2.21
C GLN A 137 10.42 -12.32 -3.45
N ASN A 138 10.10 -13.61 -3.31
CA ASN A 138 9.67 -14.47 -4.41
C ASN A 138 8.15 -14.49 -4.59
N GLY A 139 7.39 -13.84 -3.72
CA GLY A 139 5.94 -13.78 -3.81
C GLY A 139 5.44 -12.69 -4.76
N THR A 140 4.33 -12.95 -5.44
CA THR A 140 3.55 -11.91 -6.11
C THR A 140 2.46 -11.45 -5.16
N TYR A 141 2.39 -10.16 -4.86
CA TYR A 141 1.42 -9.61 -3.93
C TYR A 141 0.55 -8.58 -4.61
N VAL A 142 -0.76 -8.63 -4.34
CA VAL A 142 -1.74 -7.65 -4.80
C VAL A 142 -2.56 -7.18 -3.62
N ALA A 143 -3.05 -5.94 -3.66
CA ALA A 143 -3.83 -5.40 -2.56
C ALA A 143 -4.97 -4.51 -3.06
N ALA A 144 -6.05 -4.49 -2.29
CA ALA A 144 -7.06 -3.46 -2.36
C ALA A 144 -6.78 -2.42 -1.26
N GLY A 145 -6.84 -1.14 -1.62
CA GLY A 145 -6.61 -0.03 -0.69
C GLY A 145 -7.84 0.83 -0.48
N HIS A 146 -7.82 1.60 0.60
CA HIS A 146 -8.76 2.68 0.86
C HIS A 146 -8.17 3.74 1.78
N PHE A 147 -8.79 4.93 1.81
CA PHE A 147 -8.37 6.03 2.68
C PHE A 147 -9.27 6.12 3.90
N ILE A 148 -8.67 6.35 5.06
CA ILE A 148 -9.33 6.49 6.34
C ILE A 148 -9.12 7.92 6.85
N THR A 149 -10.22 8.57 7.25
CA THR A 149 -10.21 9.90 7.89
C THR A 149 -10.94 9.86 9.22
N GLY A 150 -10.63 10.81 10.10
CA GLY A 150 -11.46 11.06 11.29
C GLY A 150 -11.23 10.11 12.48
N GLU A 151 -10.12 9.36 12.53
CA GLU A 151 -9.75 8.52 13.70
C GLU A 151 -9.20 9.34 14.89
N GLY A 152 -9.70 10.56 15.11
CA GLY A 152 -9.27 11.43 16.21
C GLY A 152 -7.82 11.93 16.12
N LYS A 153 -7.14 11.69 14.99
CA LYS A 153 -5.81 12.20 14.66
C LYS A 153 -5.89 13.11 13.43
N PRO A 154 -5.16 14.23 13.40
CA PRO A 154 -4.99 15.00 12.17
C PRO A 154 -4.22 14.15 11.15
N GLY A 155 -4.70 14.12 9.91
CA GLY A 155 -4.05 13.40 8.80
C GLY A 155 -4.95 12.39 8.11
N VAL A 156 -4.38 11.75 7.09
CA VAL A 156 -5.02 10.69 6.30
C VAL A 156 -4.24 9.41 6.52
N VAL A 157 -4.96 8.30 6.77
CA VAL A 157 -4.35 6.97 6.80
C VAL A 157 -4.75 6.24 5.54
N VAL A 158 -3.79 5.62 4.86
CA VAL A 158 -4.05 4.68 3.77
C VAL A 158 -3.93 3.27 4.34
N GLU A 159 -4.96 2.46 4.17
CA GLU A 159 -4.94 1.04 4.55
C GLU A 159 -5.02 0.16 3.30
N TYR A 160 -4.21 -0.91 3.28
CA TYR A 160 -4.23 -1.95 2.26
C TYR A 160 -4.43 -3.32 2.89
N LYS A 161 -5.32 -4.11 2.29
CA LYS A 161 -5.42 -5.56 2.50
C LYS A 161 -4.62 -6.27 1.43
N VAL A 162 -3.42 -6.72 1.79
CA VAL A 162 -2.45 -7.33 0.89
C VAL A 162 -2.64 -8.85 0.90
N SER A 163 -2.72 -9.42 -0.30
CA SER A 163 -2.78 -10.87 -0.51
C SER A 163 -1.60 -11.35 -1.33
N LYS A 164 -1.08 -12.53 -1.00
CA LYS A 164 -0.17 -13.29 -1.86
C LYS A 164 -0.99 -14.00 -2.94
N VAL A 165 -0.57 -13.87 -4.18
CA VAL A 165 -1.11 -14.65 -5.30
C VAL A 165 -0.61 -16.08 -5.18
N VAL A 166 -1.53 -17.05 -5.19
CA VAL A 166 -1.25 -18.48 -5.09
C VAL A 166 -1.99 -19.25 -6.17
N TYR A 167 -1.55 -20.46 -6.49
CA TYR A 167 -2.26 -21.32 -7.43
C TYR A 167 -2.98 -22.42 -6.67
N LYS A 168 -4.30 -22.25 -6.50
CA LYS A 168 -5.17 -22.98 -5.56
C LYS A 168 -4.83 -22.60 -4.12
N ALA A 169 -5.84 -22.36 -3.30
CA ALA A 169 -5.59 -22.25 -1.87
C ALA A 169 -4.90 -23.55 -1.44
N ASP A 170 -3.75 -23.46 -0.78
CA ASP A 170 -3.29 -24.55 0.07
C ASP A 170 -4.41 -24.73 1.09
N GLN A 171 -5.37 -25.59 0.77
CA GLN A 171 -6.27 -26.18 1.76
C GLN A 171 -5.32 -27.00 2.61
N GLY A 172 -4.76 -26.35 3.62
CA GLY A 172 -3.87 -26.96 4.58
C GLY A 172 -4.45 -28.30 4.96
N LYS A 173 -3.62 -29.33 4.84
CA LYS A 173 -3.84 -30.57 5.60
C LYS A 173 -4.14 -30.13 7.03
N MET A 174 -5.39 -30.27 7.45
CA MET A 174 -5.72 -30.44 8.86
C MET A 174 -5.07 -31.73 9.36
#